data_AF-A0A090MUE9-F1
#
_entry.id   AF-A0A090MUE9-F1
#
_cell.length_a   1.000
_cell.length_b   1.000
_cell.length_c   1.000
_cell.angle_alpha   90.00
_cell.angle_beta   90.00
_cell.angle_gamma   90.00
#
_symmetry.space_group_name_H-M   'P 1'
#
loop_
_entity.id
_entity.type
_entity.pdbx_description
1 polymer ?
#
loop_
_entity_poly.entity_id
_entity_poly.type
_entity_poly.pdbx_seq_one_letter_code
_entity_poly.pdbx_strand_id
1 'polypeptide(L)'
;MRMTLQLRMPEFLGIARRQTEDAEALVLIHRDPSLSVPLLLSTDADEIERQWSAWSDVLALPQVEEEGEAAGDPAPRRRRHNVIRIRRPRFLTRRKAGRPASEPTVHHGEREIIARN
;
A
#
# COMPACT_ATOMS: atom_id res chain seq x y z
N MET A 1 10.25 -29.63 5.84
CA MET A 1 10.32 -28.53 4.86
C MET A 1 10.33 -27.21 5.62
N ARG A 2 11.24 -26.29 5.30
CA ARG A 2 11.30 -24.95 5.91
C ARG A 2 10.93 -23.96 4.81
N MET A 3 9.86 -23.20 5.02
CA MET A 3 9.42 -22.14 4.11
C MET A 3 9.74 -20.81 4.78
N THR A 4 10.29 -19.87 4.01
CA THR A 4 10.56 -18.51 4.47
C THR A 4 9.76 -17.57 3.59
N LEU A 5 8.97 -16.70 4.20
CA LEU A 5 8.20 -15.68 3.51
C LEU A 5 8.78 -14.31 3.85
N GLN A 6 9.00 -13.45 2.86
CA GLN A 6 9.44 -12.06 3.08
C GLN A 6 8.23 -11.15 2.96
N LEU A 7 7.77 -10.62 4.09
CA LEU A 7 6.65 -9.68 4.18
C LEU A 7 7.17 -8.28 4.48
N ARG A 8 6.46 -7.25 3.99
CA ARG A 8 6.84 -5.86 4.26
C ARG A 8 6.09 -5.35 5.47
N MET A 9 6.81 -4.80 6.44
CA MET A 9 6.22 -4.25 7.67
C MET A 9 5.07 -3.23 7.44
N PRO A 10 5.12 -2.33 6.45
CA PRO A 10 4.02 -1.38 6.20
C PRO A 10 2.70 -1.99 5.70
N GLU A 11 2.69 -3.28 5.37
CA GLU A 11 1.50 -4.00 4.93
C GLU A 11 0.71 -4.60 6.10
N PHE A 12 1.28 -4.58 7.30
CA PHE A 12 0.57 -4.87 8.53
C PHE A 12 -0.17 -3.62 9.03
N LEU A 13 -1.39 -3.85 9.50
CA LEU A 13 -2.33 -2.83 9.92
C LEU A 13 -2.24 -2.53 11.42
N GLY A 14 -1.89 -3.54 12.22
CA GLY A 14 -1.84 -3.44 13.67
C GLY A 14 -1.73 -4.80 14.34
N ILE A 15 -1.77 -4.81 15.66
CA ILE A 15 -1.85 -6.03 16.47
C ILE A 15 -3.25 -6.08 17.06
N ALA A 16 -4.01 -7.12 16.71
CA ALA A 16 -5.36 -7.31 17.18
C ALA A 16 -5.47 -8.37 18.26
N ARG A 17 -6.44 -8.21 19.16
CA ARG A 17 -6.91 -9.27 20.04
C ARG A 17 -7.96 -10.10 19.30
N ARG A 18 -7.93 -11.41 19.50
CA ARG A 18 -8.94 -12.33 18.99
C ARG A 18 -9.30 -13.32 20.08
N GLN A 19 -10.58 -13.35 20.43
CA GLN A 19 -11.08 -14.39 21.32
C GLN A 19 -11.14 -15.73 20.58
N THR A 20 -10.75 -16.78 21.30
CA THR A 20 -10.95 -18.18 20.91
C THR A 20 -11.83 -18.85 21.96
N GLU A 21 -12.14 -20.14 21.77
CA GLU A 21 -13.07 -20.85 22.65
C GLU A 21 -12.59 -20.89 24.12
N ASP A 22 -11.29 -21.04 24.33
CA ASP A 22 -10.72 -21.22 25.68
C ASP A 22 -9.70 -20.14 26.08
N ALA A 23 -9.29 -19.27 25.16
CA ALA A 23 -8.16 -18.35 25.33
C ALA A 23 -8.30 -17.09 24.48
N GLU A 24 -7.38 -16.15 24.66
CA GLU A 24 -7.25 -14.95 23.84
C GLU A 24 -5.94 -15.00 23.04
N ALA A 25 -5.99 -14.56 21.78
CA ALA A 25 -4.86 -14.54 20.88
C ALA A 25 -4.48 -13.12 20.49
N LEU A 26 -3.19 -12.84 20.38
CA LEU A 26 -2.67 -11.66 19.70
C LEU A 26 -2.27 -12.04 18.28
N VAL A 27 -2.74 -11.26 17.32
CA VAL A 27 -2.50 -11.49 15.90
C VAL A 27 -1.94 -10.22 15.26
N LEU A 28 -0.81 -10.34 14.57
CA LEU A 28 -0.29 -9.31 13.71
C LEU A 28 -1.10 -9.29 12.41
N ILE A 29 -1.96 -8.29 12.25
CA ILE A 29 -2.93 -8.24 11.17
C ILE A 29 -2.29 -7.70 9.90
N HIS A 30 -2.37 -8.48 8.83
CA HIS A 30 -1.94 -8.07 7.50
C HIS A 30 -3.13 -7.60 6.66
N ARG A 31 -2.91 -6.70 5.69
CA ARG A 31 -3.94 -6.27 4.72
C ARG A 31 -4.59 -7.42 3.96
N ASP A 32 -3.80 -8.45 3.71
CA ASP A 32 -4.26 -9.75 3.21
C ASP A 32 -4.46 -10.68 4.43
N PRO A 33 -5.69 -11.05 4.79
CA PRO A 33 -5.97 -11.90 5.96
C PRO A 33 -5.27 -13.25 5.94
N SER A 34 -4.91 -13.77 4.76
CA SER A 34 -4.18 -15.05 4.64
C SER A 34 -2.73 -14.96 5.09
N LEU A 35 -2.21 -13.75 5.28
CA LEU A 35 -0.85 -13.43 5.69
C LEU A 35 -0.76 -12.88 7.12
N SER A 36 -1.88 -12.81 7.85
CA SER A 36 -1.89 -12.45 9.28
C SER A 36 -1.15 -13.52 10.10
N VAL A 37 -0.40 -13.08 11.11
CA VAL A 37 0.51 -13.96 11.87
C VAL A 37 0.13 -13.99 13.35
N PRO A 38 -0.17 -15.16 13.94
CA PRO A 38 -0.34 -15.29 15.38
C PRO A 38 0.96 -14.98 16.13
N LEU A 39 0.89 -14.12 17.14
CA LEU A 39 2.03 -13.76 17.99
C LEU A 39 2.00 -14.49 19.34
N LEU A 40 0.80 -14.64 19.91
CA LEU A 40 0.59 -15.21 21.24
C LEU A 40 -0.81 -15.82 21.35
N LEU A 41 -0.94 -16.87 22.15
CA LEU A 41 -2.20 -17.42 22.64
C LEU A 41 -2.05 -17.61 24.15
N SER A 42 -2.93 -17.01 24.95
CA SER A 42 -2.88 -17.14 26.41
C SER A 42 -4.27 -17.06 27.03
N THR A 43 -4.42 -17.73 28.17
CA THR A 43 -5.60 -17.62 29.04
C THR A 43 -5.42 -16.55 30.12
N ASP A 44 -4.22 -16.02 30.28
CA ASP A 44 -3.90 -14.93 31.22
C ASP A 44 -4.12 -13.57 30.54
N ALA A 45 -5.15 -12.85 30.96
CA ALA A 45 -5.49 -11.53 30.44
C ALA A 45 -4.38 -10.49 30.69
N ASP A 46 -3.66 -10.59 31.81
CA ASP A 46 -2.57 -9.65 32.11
C ASP A 46 -1.35 -9.93 31.21
N GLU A 47 -1.14 -11.18 30.82
CA GLU A 47 -0.11 -11.54 29.83
C GLU A 47 -0.45 -10.98 28.46
N ILE A 48 -1.71 -11.12 28.02
CA ILE A 48 -2.17 -10.55 26.76
C ILE A 48 -1.93 -9.05 26.75
N GLU A 49 -2.35 -8.32 27.78
CA GLU A 49 -2.21 -6.87 27.85
C GLU A 49 -0.75 -6.41 27.77
N ARG A 50 0.13 -7.05 28.57
CA ARG A 50 1.57 -6.76 28.55
C ARG A 50 2.19 -7.02 27.19
N GLN A 51 1.88 -8.15 26.58
CA GLN A 51 2.46 -8.54 25.29
C GLN A 51 1.90 -7.70 24.15
N TRP A 52 0.64 -7.30 24.23
CA TRP A 52 0.02 -6.42 23.25
C TRP A 52 0.72 -5.07 23.18
N SER A 53 0.99 -4.49 24.35
CA SER A 53 1.76 -3.24 24.47
C SER A 53 3.21 -3.41 23.99
N ALA A 54 3.89 -4.48 24.43
CA ALA A 54 5.27 -4.74 24.05
C ALA A 54 5.45 -4.91 22.53
N TRP A 55 4.55 -5.65 21.86
CA TRP A 55 4.60 -5.83 20.42
C TRP A 55 4.26 -4.55 19.66
N SER A 56 3.28 -3.78 20.15
CA SER A 56 2.90 -2.48 19.58
C SER A 56 4.10 -1.54 19.56
N ASP A 57 4.82 -1.44 20.69
CA ASP A 57 5.99 -0.59 20.83
C ASP A 57 7.15 -1.05 19.94
N VAL A 58 7.46 -2.35 19.93
CA VAL A 58 8.58 -2.91 19.16
C VAL A 58 8.37 -2.78 17.66
N LEU A 59 7.15 -2.98 17.17
CA LEU A 59 6.83 -2.93 15.74
C LEU A 59 6.38 -1.55 15.27
N ALA A 60 6.18 -0.60 16.20
CA ALA A 60 5.61 0.72 15.95
C ALA A 60 4.27 0.64 15.18
N LEU A 61 3.42 -0.29 15.59
CA LEU A 61 2.11 -0.56 15.01
C LEU A 61 1.02 -0.34 16.05
N PRO A 62 -0.19 0.11 15.66
CA PRO A 62 -1.26 0.37 16.62
C PRO A 62 -1.79 -0.94 17.22
N GLN A 63 -2.28 -0.83 18.45
CA GLN A 63 -3.17 -1.79 19.07
C GLN A 63 -4.57 -1.65 18.45
N VAL A 64 -5.19 -2.77 18.08
CA VAL A 64 -6.51 -2.83 17.44
C VAL A 64 -7.43 -3.73 18.27
N GLU A 65 -8.60 -3.26 18.72
CA GLU A 65 -9.46 -4.06 19.60
C GLU A 65 -10.05 -5.26 18.85
N GLU A 66 -10.50 -5.07 17.60
CA GLU A 66 -10.93 -6.15 16.71
C GLU A 66 -10.29 -6.09 15.32
N GLU A 67 -10.02 -7.25 14.71
CA GLU A 67 -9.39 -7.35 13.37
C GLU A 67 -10.12 -6.54 12.28
N GLY A 68 -11.43 -6.34 12.41
CA GLY A 68 -12.22 -5.50 11.49
C GLY A 68 -11.90 -4.00 11.56
N GLU A 69 -11.44 -3.50 12.71
CA GLU A 69 -11.09 -2.09 12.92
C GLU A 69 -9.73 -1.73 12.31
N ALA A 70 -8.85 -2.72 12.14
CA ALA A 70 -7.55 -2.55 11.50
C ALA A 70 -7.70 -2.11 10.03
N ALA A 71 -8.80 -2.47 9.39
CA ALA A 71 -9.19 -2.00 8.06
C ALA A 71 -9.76 -0.58 8.14
N GLY A 72 -8.99 0.36 8.69
CA GLY A 72 -9.37 1.77 8.74
C GLY A 72 -9.84 2.28 7.38
N ASP A 73 -10.78 3.23 7.40
CA ASP A 73 -11.38 3.76 6.17
C ASP A 73 -10.30 4.15 5.15
N PRO A 74 -10.44 3.74 3.87
CA PRO A 74 -9.43 4.00 2.85
C PRO A 74 -9.10 5.49 2.85
N ALA A 75 -7.81 5.80 3.13
CA ALA A 75 -7.34 7.16 3.24
C ALA A 75 -7.87 7.98 2.06
N PRO A 76 -8.53 9.14 2.30
CA PRO A 76 -9.23 9.86 1.26
C PRO A 76 -8.29 10.08 0.10
N ARG A 77 -8.67 9.55 -1.08
CA ARG A 77 -7.83 9.58 -2.28
C ARG A 77 -7.41 11.02 -2.49
N ARG A 78 -6.16 11.35 -2.14
CA ARG A 78 -5.60 12.69 -2.28
C ARG A 78 -5.78 13.00 -3.75
N ARG A 79 -6.74 13.86 -4.10
CA ARG A 79 -6.92 14.36 -5.46
C ARG A 79 -5.64 15.13 -5.76
N ARG A 80 -4.61 14.41 -6.23
CA ARG A 80 -3.38 15.02 -6.70
C ARG A 80 -3.87 16.01 -7.75
N HIS A 81 -3.76 17.28 -7.43
CA HIS A 81 -3.76 18.34 -8.43
C HIS A 81 -2.55 18.02 -9.30
N ASN A 82 -2.73 17.10 -10.25
CA ASN A 82 -1.70 16.71 -11.18
C ASN A 82 -1.27 18.00 -11.84
N VAL A 83 -0.03 18.42 -11.61
CA VAL A 83 0.59 19.56 -12.29
C VAL A 83 0.52 19.36 -13.81
N ILE A 84 0.42 18.11 -14.27
CA ILE A 84 0.15 17.70 -15.64
C ILE A 84 -1.18 18.26 -16.17
N ARG A 85 -2.18 18.56 -15.32
CA ARG A 85 -3.44 19.22 -15.73
C ARG A 85 -3.22 20.62 -16.29
N ILE A 86 -2.16 21.31 -15.86
CA ILE A 86 -1.75 22.61 -16.41
C ILE A 86 -1.10 22.41 -17.79
N ARG A 87 -0.41 21.27 -17.98
CA ARG A 87 0.33 20.94 -19.21
C ARG A 87 -0.51 20.25 -20.29
N ARG A 88 -1.71 19.74 -19.97
CA ARG A 88 -2.62 19.12 -20.96
C ARG A 88 -3.70 20.12 -21.40
N PRO A 89 -3.68 20.56 -22.67
CA PRO A 89 -4.74 21.39 -23.23
C PRO A 89 -6.09 20.67 -23.11
N ARG A 90 -7.07 21.32 -22.46
CA ARG A 90 -8.42 20.77 -22.23
C ARG A 90 -9.32 20.81 -23.45
N PHE A 91 -8.96 21.64 -24.43
CA PHE A 91 -9.67 21.80 -25.68
C PHE A 91 -8.63 21.70 -26.79
N LEU A 92 -8.62 20.59 -27.52
CA LEU A 92 -7.98 20.52 -28.83
C LEU A 92 -8.89 21.27 -29.80
N THR A 93 -8.89 22.61 -29.70
CA THR A 93 -9.73 23.47 -30.52
C THR A 93 -9.28 23.33 -31.97
N ARG A 94 -10.12 22.65 -32.76
CA ARG A 94 -10.09 22.48 -34.22
C ARG A 94 -8.70 22.19 -34.82
N ARG A 95 -8.49 20.95 -35.25
CA ARG A 95 -7.48 20.63 -36.28
C ARG A 95 -7.84 21.41 -37.55
N LYS A 96 -7.20 22.55 -37.79
CA LYS A 96 -7.15 23.19 -39.11
C LYS A 96 -6.19 22.34 -39.95
N ALA A 97 -6.58 21.92 -41.15
CA ALA A 97 -5.67 21.21 -42.04
C ALA A 97 -4.41 22.08 -42.25
N GLY A 98 -3.24 21.54 -41.92
CA GLY A 98 -1.96 22.19 -42.14
C GLY A 98 -1.68 22.32 -43.64
N ARG A 99 -0.87 23.31 -44.02
CA ARG A 99 -0.30 23.36 -45.38
C ARG A 99 0.87 22.38 -45.43
N PRO A 100 1.04 21.60 -46.52
CA PRO A 100 2.23 20.78 -46.67
C PRO A 100 3.47 21.67 -46.65
N ALA A 101 4.47 21.31 -45.85
CA ALA A 101 5.77 21.98 -45.87
C ALA A 101 6.46 21.70 -47.21
N SER A 102 7.15 22.70 -47.77
CA SER A 102 8.10 22.46 -48.86
C SER A 102 9.31 21.76 -48.26
N GLU A 103 9.31 20.44 -48.41
CA GLU A 103 10.37 19.50 -48.05
C GLU A 103 10.55 19.25 -46.53
N PRO A 104 10.50 17.97 -46.09
CA PRO A 104 10.82 17.63 -44.72
C PRO A 104 12.33 17.71 -44.49
N THR A 105 12.75 18.46 -43.47
CA THR A 105 14.14 18.46 -43.01
C THR A 105 14.47 17.09 -42.40
N VAL A 106 15.35 16.32 -43.05
CA VAL A 106 15.84 15.04 -42.54
C VAL A 106 17.09 15.29 -41.72
N HIS A 107 17.01 15.06 -40.41
CA HIS A 107 18.15 15.15 -39.50
C HIS A 107 18.89 13.79 -39.48
N HIS A 108 20.15 13.77 -39.90
CA HIS A 108 21.00 12.58 -39.85
C HIS A 108 21.84 12.55 -38.56
N GLY A 109 22.01 11.36 -37.96
CA GLY A 109 22.90 11.15 -36.82
C GLY A 109 22.28 11.28 -35.43
N GLU A 110 20.97 11.53 -35.33
CA GLU A 110 20.27 11.49 -34.05
C GLU A 110 20.14 10.04 -33.56
N ARG A 111 20.40 9.83 -32.27
CA ARG A 111 20.22 8.52 -31.63
C ARG A 111 18.73 8.33 -31.35
N GLU A 112 18.13 7.31 -31.96
CA GLU A 112 16.74 6.94 -31.74
C GLU A 112 16.45 6.75 -30.25
N ILE A 113 15.43 7.46 -29.74
CA ILE A 113 14.97 7.30 -28.36
C ILE A 113 14.06 6.08 -28.31
N ILE A 114 14.64 4.90 -28.08
CA ILE A 114 13.87 3.67 -27.84
C ILE A 114 13.66 3.55 -26.33
N ALA A 115 12.40 3.48 -25.90
CA ALA A 115 12.06 3.06 -24.54
C ALA A 115 12.39 1.57 -24.41
N ARG A 116 13.45 1.25 -23.66
CA ARG A 116 13.76 -0.13 -23.28
C ARG A 116 13.15 -0.40 -21.91
N ASN A 117 12.48 -1.55 -21.79
CA ASN A 117 11.82 -2.06 -20.58
C ASN A 117 12.76 -2.14 -19.37
#